data_AF-A0AAE3CGD6-F1
#
_entry.id   AF-A0AAE3CGD6-F1
#
_cell.length_a   1.000
_cell.length_b   1.000
_cell.length_c   1.000
_cell.angle_alpha   90.00
_cell.angle_beta   90.00
_cell.angle_gamma   90.00
#
_symmetry.space_group_name_H-M   'P 1'
#
loop_
_entity.id
_entity.type
_entity.pdbx_description
1 polymer ?
#
loop_
_entity_poly.entity_id
_entity_poly.type
_entity_poly.pdbx_seq_one_letter_code
_entity_poly.pdbx_strand_id
1 'polypeptide(L)'
;MSECLYQVRSYEVKHNYDVKGFLESYRWMLQRAIDGIWENITWKEKVIKRRRLIPIIPKSSEFKRNLRNFLLGDWNFCAHYVDSAIKLIRF
;
A
#
# COMPACT_ATOMS: atom_id res chain seq x y z
N MET A 1 20.83 -13.23 22.51
CA MET A 1 20.02 -12.22 21.80
C MET A 1 20.77 -11.87 20.53
N SER A 2 20.33 -12.40 19.39
CA SER A 2 21.01 -12.22 18.11
C SER A 2 20.52 -10.94 17.43
N GLU A 3 21.43 -10.00 17.18
CA GLU A 3 21.17 -8.79 16.41
C GLU A 3 20.83 -9.16 14.96
N CYS A 4 19.63 -8.78 14.50
CA CYS A 4 19.27 -8.89 13.09
C CYS A 4 19.92 -7.72 12.34
N LEU A 5 21.13 -7.91 11.85
CA LEU A 5 21.80 -6.99 10.92
C LEU A 5 20.93 -6.89 9.66
N TYR A 6 20.22 -5.76 9.49
CA TYR A 6 19.56 -5.44 8.24
C TYR A 6 20.63 -5.34 7.15
N GLN A 7 20.75 -6.37 6.32
CA GLN A 7 21.67 -6.36 5.18
C GLN A 7 21.14 -5.36 4.15
N VAL A 8 21.61 -4.11 4.21
CA VAL A 8 21.30 -3.08 3.22
C VAL A 8 22.05 -3.45 1.93
N ARG A 9 21.31 -3.93 0.92
CA ARG A 9 21.86 -4.16 -0.41
C ARG A 9 21.80 -2.84 -1.18
N SER A 10 22.96 -2.27 -1.48
CA SER A 10 23.08 -1.20 -2.48
C SER A 10 23.17 -1.83 -3.87
N TYR A 11 22.30 -1.37 -4.77
CA TYR A 11 22.33 -1.79 -6.17
C TYR A 11 22.88 -0.62 -7.00
N GLU A 12 23.94 -0.88 -7.75
CA GLU A 12 24.49 0.09 -8.71
C GLU A 12 23.61 0.09 -9.96
N VAL A 13 22.79 1.14 -10.10
CA VAL A 13 21.94 1.32 -11.28
C VAL A 13 22.65 2.28 -12.21
N LYS A 14 22.97 1.85 -13.43
CA LYS A 14 23.50 2.73 -14.48
C LYS A 14 22.59 3.94 -14.61
N HIS A 15 23.16 5.12 -14.49
CA HIS A 15 22.42 6.37 -14.62
C HIS A 15 22.03 6.51 -16.10
N ASN A 16 20.82 7.03 -16.40
CA ASN A 16 20.22 7.17 -17.75
C ASN A 16 19.17 6.12 -18.18
N TYR A 17 18.58 5.34 -17.26
CA TYR A 17 17.33 4.62 -17.58
C TYR A 17 16.12 5.56 -17.55
N ASP A 18 15.27 5.49 -18.58
CA ASP A 18 13.96 6.15 -18.53
C ASP A 18 13.05 5.41 -17.54
N VAL A 19 12.90 6.00 -16.36
CA VAL A 19 12.04 5.50 -15.28
C VAL A 19 10.68 6.21 -15.25
N LYS A 20 10.39 7.11 -16.18
CA LYS A 20 9.18 7.94 -16.14
C LYS A 20 7.92 7.08 -16.14
N GLY A 21 7.84 6.09 -17.03
CA GLY A 21 6.71 5.16 -17.09
C GLY A 21 6.50 4.36 -15.81
N PHE A 22 7.61 3.95 -15.16
CA PHE A 22 7.55 3.29 -13.86
C PHE A 22 7.01 4.22 -12.78
N LEU A 23 7.52 5.45 -12.68
CA LEU A 23 7.09 6.43 -11.68
C LEU A 23 5.61 6.81 -11.84
N GLU A 24 5.16 7.02 -13.07
CA GLU A 24 3.76 7.32 -13.37
C GLU A 24 2.87 6.14 -12.97
N SER A 25 3.22 4.92 -13.39
CA SER A 25 2.47 3.72 -13.04
C SER A 25 2.44 3.49 -11.53
N TYR A 26 3.57 3.65 -10.85
CA TYR A 26 3.66 3.48 -9.39
C TYR A 26 2.80 4.52 -8.65
N ARG A 27 2.80 5.77 -9.11
CA ARG A 27 1.91 6.83 -8.57
C ARG A 27 0.44 6.45 -8.76
N TRP A 28 0.04 5.99 -9.93
CA TRP A 28 -1.32 5.54 -10.22
C TRP A 28 -1.73 4.35 -9.34
N MET A 29 -0.84 3.36 -9.17
CA MET A 29 -1.07 2.23 -8.29
C MET A 29 -1.27 2.67 -6.83
N LEU A 30 -0.48 3.63 -6.32
CA LEU A 30 -0.66 4.16 -4.97
C LEU A 30 -2.00 4.87 -4.81
N GLN A 31 -2.43 5.65 -5.80
CA GLN A 31 -3.74 6.30 -5.77
C GLN A 31 -4.86 5.25 -5.69
N ARG A 32 -4.83 4.23 -6.55
CA ARG A 32 -5.81 3.14 -6.52
C ARG A 32 -5.81 2.38 -5.21
N ALA A 33 -4.65 2.22 -4.58
CA ALA A 33 -4.58 1.61 -3.25
C ALA A 33 -5.36 2.47 -2.24
N ILE A 34 -5.09 3.78 -2.21
CA ILE A 34 -5.79 4.74 -1.33
C ILE A 34 -7.30 4.71 -1.58
N ASP A 35 -7.72 4.72 -2.85
CA ASP A 35 -9.14 4.69 -3.22
C ASP A 35 -9.81 3.40 -2.73
N GLY A 36 -9.19 2.24 -3.00
CA GLY A 36 -9.70 0.95 -2.54
C GLY A 36 -9.78 0.83 -1.01
N ILE A 37 -8.89 1.50 -0.28
CA ILE A 37 -8.97 1.60 1.17
C ILE A 37 -10.13 2.50 1.57
N TRP A 38 -10.23 3.69 0.98
CA TRP A 38 -11.23 4.69 1.30
C TRP A 38 -12.65 4.15 1.13
N GLU A 39 -12.92 3.44 0.03
CA GLU A 39 -14.20 2.80 -0.27
C GLU A 39 -14.60 1.71 0.74
N ASN A 40 -13.62 1.09 1.40
CA ASN A 40 -13.83 0.02 2.37
C ASN A 40 -13.79 0.50 3.83
N ILE A 41 -13.66 1.81 4.07
CA ILE A 41 -13.77 2.38 5.43
C ILE A 41 -15.24 2.30 5.86
N THR A 42 -15.48 1.65 7.00
CA THR A 42 -16.79 1.66 7.66
C THR A 42 -16.79 2.71 8.76
N TRP A 43 -17.94 3.33 9.02
CA TRP A 43 -18.05 4.38 10.04
C TRP A 43 -18.89 3.90 11.20
N LYS A 44 -18.33 3.94 12.42
CA LYS A 44 -19.06 3.59 13.64
C LYS A 44 -19.35 4.84 14.45
N GLU A 45 -20.60 5.02 14.82
CA GLU A 45 -20.99 6.08 15.74
C GLU A 45 -20.55 5.73 17.17
N LYS A 46 -19.95 6.70 17.85
CA LYS A 46 -19.56 6.59 19.26
C LYS A 46 -20.04 7.83 20.01
N VAL A 47 -20.79 7.60 21.09
CA VAL A 47 -21.26 8.64 22.00
C VAL A 47 -20.36 8.63 23.24
N ILE A 48 -19.53 9.67 23.39
CA ILE A 48 -18.73 9.89 24.60
C ILE A 48 -19.22 11.14 25.33
N LYS A 49 -19.34 12.27 24.60
CA LYS A 49 -19.93 13.54 25.06
C LYS A 49 -20.82 14.20 24.00
N ARG A 50 -20.52 13.94 22.73
CA ARG A 50 -21.31 14.26 21.52
C ARG A 50 -21.21 13.08 20.56
N ARG A 51 -22.17 12.96 19.65
CA ARG A 51 -22.14 11.95 18.58
C ARG A 51 -20.95 12.20 17.66
N ARG A 52 -20.09 11.19 17.47
CA ARG A 52 -18.94 11.24 16.55
C ARG A 52 -18.92 9.97 15.70
N LEU A 53 -18.63 10.12 14.41
CA LEU A 53 -18.33 9.01 13.52
C LEU A 53 -16.83 8.72 13.60
N ILE A 54 -16.47 7.46 13.85
CA ILE A 54 -15.09 6.99 13.89
C ILE A 54 -14.89 6.03 12.72
N PRO A 55 -13.89 6.28 11.85
CA PRO A 55 -13.60 5.37 10.76
C PRO A 55 -12.96 4.09 11.31
N ILE A 56 -13.45 2.96 10.85
CA ILE A 56 -12.87 1.63 11.05
C ILE A 56 -12.14 1.29 9.74
N ILE A 57 -10.82 1.42 9.79
CA ILE A 57 -9.94 1.11 8.67
C ILE A 57 -9.87 -0.42 8.52
N PRO A 58 -10.05 -0.98 7.31
CA PRO A 58 -9.96 -2.42 7.10
C PRO A 58 -8.51 -2.90 7.24
N LYS A 59 -8.26 -3.81 8.20
CA LYS A 59 -6.91 -4.36 8.48
C LYS A 59 -6.80 -5.87 8.31
N SER A 60 -7.90 -6.55 7.94
CA SER A 60 -7.94 -8.01 7.82
C SER A 60 -6.94 -8.50 6.76
N SER A 61 -6.40 -9.70 6.98
CA SER A 61 -5.52 -10.36 6.01
C SER A 61 -6.22 -10.58 4.67
N GLU A 62 -7.52 -10.87 4.70
CA GLU A 62 -8.36 -11.01 3.51
C GLU A 62 -8.47 -9.70 2.72
N PHE A 63 -8.74 -8.57 3.40
CA PHE A 63 -8.78 -7.27 2.74
C PHE A 63 -7.42 -6.95 2.07
N LYS A 64 -6.31 -7.16 2.79
CA LYS A 64 -4.96 -6.95 2.25
C LYS A 64 -4.68 -7.81 1.02
N ARG A 65 -5.13 -9.07 1.03
CA ARG A 65 -5.01 -9.99 -0.12
C ARG A 65 -5.86 -9.53 -1.31
N ASN A 66 -7.10 -9.10 -1.07
CA ASN A 66 -7.99 -8.65 -2.14
C ASN A 66 -7.49 -7.34 -2.76
N LEU A 67 -7.04 -6.39 -1.94
CA LEU A 67 -6.41 -5.16 -2.39
C LEU A 67 -5.16 -5.45 -3.24
N ARG A 68 -4.32 -6.41 -2.82
CA ARG A 68 -3.17 -6.85 -3.60
C ARG A 68 -3.55 -7.37 -4.98
N ASN A 69 -4.52 -8.27 -5.04
CA ASN A 69 -4.96 -8.87 -6.31
C ASN A 69 -5.57 -7.81 -7.23
N PHE A 70 -6.31 -6.85 -6.67
CA PHE A 70 -6.83 -5.69 -7.41
C PHE A 70 -5.72 -4.83 -8.00
N LEU A 71 -4.69 -4.48 -7.22
CA LEU A 71 -3.57 -3.67 -7.69
C LEU A 71 -2.71 -4.40 -8.74
N LEU A 72 -2.60 -5.71 -8.65
CA LEU A 72 -1.86 -6.53 -9.63
C LEU A 72 -2.53 -6.60 -10.99
N GLY A 73 -3.86 -6.47 -11.07
CA GLY A 73 -4.60 -6.60 -12.33
C GLY A 73 -4.18 -5.61 -13.41
N ASP A 74 -3.76 -4.40 -13.00
CA ASP A 74 -3.36 -3.31 -13.90
C ASP A 74 -1.86 -2.97 -13.77
N TRP A 75 -1.04 -3.90 -13.27
CA TRP A 75 0.38 -3.66 -12.96
C TRP A 75 1.32 -4.33 -13.96
N ASN A 76 2.10 -3.52 -14.68
CA ASN A 76 3.01 -3.97 -15.74
C ASN A 76 4.46 -4.24 -15.28
N PHE A 77 4.78 -4.06 -14.00
CA PHE A 77 6.13 -4.25 -13.46
C PHE A 77 6.19 -5.41 -12.46
N CYS A 78 7.36 -5.63 -11.84
CA CYS A 78 7.53 -6.70 -10.85
C CYS A 78 6.54 -6.59 -9.68
N ALA A 79 5.93 -7.72 -9.30
CA ALA A 79 4.91 -7.78 -8.24
C ALA A 79 5.43 -7.30 -6.87
N HIS A 80 6.74 -7.39 -6.60
CA HIS A 80 7.30 -6.96 -5.32
C HIS A 80 7.14 -5.45 -5.05
N TYR A 81 6.95 -4.63 -6.09
CA TYR A 81 6.62 -3.22 -5.93
C TYR A 81 5.21 -3.01 -5.35
N VAL A 82 4.25 -3.85 -5.76
CA VAL A 82 2.90 -3.89 -5.15
C VAL A 82 3.01 -4.32 -3.69
N ASP A 83 3.81 -5.36 -3.40
CA ASP A 83 4.03 -5.82 -2.03
C ASP A 83 4.68 -4.74 -1.15
N SER A 84 5.56 -3.93 -1.73
CA SER A 84 6.19 -2.79 -1.06
C SER A 84 5.18 -1.68 -0.77
N ALA A 85 4.30 -1.36 -1.72
CA ALA A 85 3.22 -0.40 -1.52
C ALA A 85 2.27 -0.84 -0.39
N ILE A 86 1.84 -2.11 -0.38
CA ILE A 86 0.98 -2.66 0.69
C ILE A 86 1.68 -2.61 2.06
N LYS A 87 2.99 -2.86 2.11
CA LYS A 87 3.78 -2.73 3.34
C LYS A 87 3.92 -1.28 3.80
N LEU A 88 4.04 -0.33 2.88
CA LEU A 88 4.13 1.10 3.19
C LEU A 88 2.82 1.59 3.79
N ILE A 89 1.69 1.13 3.23
CA ILE A 89 0.34 1.47 3.66
C ILE A 89 -0.07 0.65 4.91
N ARG A 90 0.85 0.53 5.86
CA ARG A 90 0.63 -0.14 7.14
C ARG A 90 -0.47 0.58 7.93
N PHE A 91 -1.66 0.00 7.93
CA PHE A 91 -2.75 0.29 8.87
C PHE A 91 -2.61 -0.53 10.15
#